data_AF-J1YD31-F1
#
_entry.id   AF-J1YD31-F1
#
_cell.length_a   1.000
_cell.length_b   1.000
_cell.length_c   1.000
_cell.angle_alpha   90.00
_cell.angle_beta   90.00
_cell.angle_gamma   90.00
#
_symmetry.space_group_name_H-M   'P 1'
#
loop_
_entity.id
_entity.type
_entity.pdbx_description
1 polymer ?
#
loop_
_entity_poly.entity_id
_entity_poly.type
_entity_poly.pdbx_seq_one_letter_code
_entity_poly.pdbx_strand_id
1 'polypeptide(L)' 'MSAYFAESQWGRVRAQAKLQWDRISYAELEQARGDPDYLAELVQERYQLDEEDARQWVQEFFDSL' A
#
# COMPACT_ATOMS: atom_id res chain seq x y z
N MET A 1 0.21 -13.12 12.54
CA MET A 1 -0.30 -11.86 13.14
C MET A 1 -1.76 -11.71 12.73
N SER A 2 -2.67 -11.50 13.68
CA SER A 2 -4.12 -11.59 13.45
C SER A 2 -4.65 -10.43 12.59
N ALA A 3 -5.41 -10.79 11.55
CA ALA A 3 -6.00 -9.91 10.54
C ALA A 3 -6.86 -8.72 11.05
N TYR A 4 -7.21 -8.72 12.34
CA TYR A 4 -8.02 -7.65 12.97
C TYR A 4 -7.27 -6.34 13.23
N PHE A 5 -5.93 -6.32 13.17
CA PHE A 5 -5.14 -5.09 13.37
C PHE A 5 -5.01 -4.24 12.09
N ALA A 6 -5.15 -4.86 10.90
CA ALA A 6 -4.90 -4.22 9.61
C ALA A 6 -5.97 -3.19 9.24
N GLU A 7 -7.27 -3.52 9.31
CA GLU A 7 -8.33 -2.59 8.87
C GLU A 7 -8.41 -1.30 9.71
N SER A 8 -8.24 -1.37 11.04
CA SER A 8 -8.36 -0.18 11.90
C SER A 8 -7.18 0.79 11.79
N GLN A 9 -5.98 0.30 11.55
CA GLN A 9 -4.79 1.15 11.35
C GLN A 9 -4.69 1.65 9.90
N TRP A 10 -5.11 0.83 8.93
CA TRP A 10 -5.10 1.20 7.52
C TRP A 10 -5.88 2.47 7.23
N GLY A 11 -7.00 2.71 7.92
CA GLY A 11 -7.76 3.96 7.78
C GLY A 11 -6.94 5.24 8.05
N ARG A 12 -5.92 5.18 8.92
CA ARG A 12 -5.00 6.30 9.21
C ARG A 12 -3.84 6.34 8.21
N VAL A 13 -3.28 5.16 7.94
CA VAL A 13 -2.10 4.96 7.10
C VAL A 13 -2.41 5.19 5.61
N ARG A 14 -3.63 4.90 5.15
CA ARG A 14 -4.07 5.07 3.74
C ARG A 14 -3.97 6.51 3.25
N ALA A 15 -4.12 7.50 4.14
CA ALA A 15 -3.96 8.91 3.78
C ALA A 15 -2.50 9.20 3.43
N GLN A 16 -1.55 8.62 4.16
CA GLN A 16 -0.11 8.72 3.86
C GLN A 16 0.23 7.92 2.60
N ALA A 17 -0.30 6.71 2.46
CA ALA A 17 -0.15 5.91 1.23
C ALA A 17 -0.64 6.69 0.00
N LYS A 18 -1.74 7.44 0.11
CA LYS A 18 -2.25 8.27 -0.98
C LYS A 18 -1.34 9.45 -1.32
N LEU A 19 -0.64 10.01 -0.33
CA LEU A 19 0.32 11.09 -0.54
C LEU A 19 1.60 10.57 -1.21
N GLN A 20 2.04 9.36 -0.84
CA GLN A 20 3.22 8.72 -1.43
C GLN A 20 2.94 8.17 -2.84
N TRP A 21 1.79 7.55 -3.03
CA TRP A 21 1.36 6.96 -4.29
C TRP A 21 0.20 7.74 -4.91
N ASP A 22 0.51 8.90 -5.47
CA ASP A 22 -0.44 9.82 -6.11
C ASP A 22 -1.24 9.18 -7.26
N ARG A 23 -0.70 8.15 -7.93
CA ARG A 23 -1.36 7.43 -9.04
C ARG A 23 -2.34 6.36 -8.59
N ILE A 24 -2.30 5.93 -7.32
CA ILE A 24 -3.24 4.94 -6.77
C ILE A 24 -4.44 5.69 -6.17
N SER A 25 -5.66 5.36 -6.57
CA SER A 25 -6.86 6.02 -6.05
C SER A 25 -7.21 5.56 -4.63
N TYR A 26 -7.99 6.38 -3.90
CA TYR A 26 -8.47 6.00 -2.57
C TYR A 26 -9.31 4.71 -2.59
N ALA A 27 -10.06 4.46 -3.66
CA ALA A 27 -10.88 3.25 -3.79
C ALA A 27 -10.02 1.99 -3.96
N GLU A 28 -8.88 2.09 -4.64
CA GLU A 28 -7.93 0.98 -4.77
C GLU A 28 -7.19 0.71 -3.46
N LEU A 29 -6.74 1.77 -2.77
CA LEU A 29 -6.17 1.66 -1.43
C LEU A 29 -7.17 1.07 -0.44
N GLU A 30 -8.45 1.41 -0.54
CA GLU A 30 -9.50 0.82 0.30
C GLU A 30 -9.72 -0.67 0.03
N GLN A 31 -9.62 -1.10 -1.23
CA GLN A 31 -9.66 -2.52 -1.61
C GLN A 31 -8.44 -3.29 -1.07
N ALA A 32 -7.27 -2.65 -1.02
CA ALA A 32 -6.06 -3.26 -0.49
C ALA A 32 -6.15 -3.62 1.00
N ARG A 33 -6.98 -2.90 1.78
CA ARG A 33 -7.15 -3.12 3.24
C ARG A 33 -5.86 -3.21 4.06
N GLY A 34 -4.76 -2.62 3.56
CA GLY A 34 -3.44 -2.68 4.18
C GLY A 34 -2.68 -3.97 3.94
N ASP A 35 -3.09 -4.78 2.96
CA ASP A 35 -2.36 -5.95 2.48
C ASP A 35 -1.12 -5.50 1.68
N PRO A 36 0.10 -5.82 2.14
CA PRO A 36 1.34 -5.40 1.47
C PRO A 36 1.53 -6.05 0.10
N ASP A 37 1.07 -7.27 -0.12
CA ASP A 37 1.21 -7.96 -1.41
C ASP A 37 0.28 -7.31 -2.44
N TYR A 38 -0.96 -7.02 -2.05
CA TYR A 38 -1.91 -6.32 -2.92
C TYR A 38 -1.46 -4.88 -3.23
N LEU A 39 -0.87 -4.18 -2.24
CA LEU A 39 -0.29 -2.86 -2.46
C LEU A 39 0.89 -2.93 -3.43
N ALA A 40 1.71 -3.98 -3.37
CA ALA A 40 2.84 -4.14 -4.29
C ALA A 40 2.34 -4.32 -5.72
N GLU A 41 1.31 -5.14 -5.95
CA GLU A 41 0.65 -5.28 -7.26
C GLU A 41 0.13 -3.93 -7.78
N LEU A 42 -0.57 -3.16 -6.95
CA LEU A 42 -1.06 -1.83 -7.33
C LEU A 42 0.07 -0.85 -7.68
N VAL A 43 1.13 -0.82 -6.87
CA VAL A 43 2.31 0.03 -7.11
C VAL A 43 3.00 -0.38 -8.40
N GLN A 44 3.17 -1.68 -8.62
CA GLN A 44 3.75 -2.25 -9.84
C GLN A 44 2.96 -1.79 -11.09
N GLU A 45 1.64 -1.97 -11.10
CA GLU A 45 0.80 -1.63 -12.25
C GLU A 45 0.74 -0.11 -12.50
N ARG A 46 0.61 0.71 -11.45
CA ARG A 46 0.42 2.17 -11.57
C ARG A 46 1.71 2.91 -11.91
N TYR A 47 2.86 2.37 -11.50
CA TYR A 47 4.16 2.99 -11.74
C TYR A 47 5.01 2.25 -12.79
N GLN A 48 4.53 1.12 -13.33
CA GLN A 48 5.25 0.29 -14.31
C GLN A 48 6.63 -0.14 -13.79
N LEU A 49 6.65 -0.58 -12.53
CA LEU A 49 7.85 -1.06 -11.85
C LEU A 49 8.00 -2.57 -12.02
N ASP A 50 9.20 -3.07 -11.77
CA ASP A 50 9.41 -4.50 -11.55
C ASP A 50 8.86 -4.92 -10.18
N GLU A 51 8.58 -6.21 -10.02
CA GLU A 51 7.99 -6.76 -8.79
C GLU A 51 8.86 -6.48 -7.55
N GLU A 52 10.18 -6.61 -7.68
CA GLU A 52 11.12 -6.36 -6.58
C GLU A 52 11.09 -4.90 -6.14
N ASP A 53 11.09 -3.95 -7.09
CA ASP A 53 11.02 -2.51 -6.80
C ASP A 53 9.69 -2.13 -6.15
N ALA A 54 8.58 -2.69 -6.64
CA ALA A 54 7.26 -2.45 -6.08
C ALA A 54 7.14 -2.97 -4.65
N ARG A 55 7.65 -4.17 -4.38
CA ARG A 55 7.70 -4.74 -3.01
C ARG A 55 8.59 -3.89 -2.11
N GLN A 56 9.74 -3.42 -2.59
CA GLN A 56 10.63 -2.56 -1.82
C GLN A 56 9.92 -1.24 -1.45
N TRP A 57 9.24 -0.59 -2.40
CA TRP A 57 8.49 0.65 -2.13
C TRP A 57 7.41 0.48 -1.06
N VAL A 58 6.70 -0.65 -1.10
CA VAL A 58 5.69 -0.98 -0.08
C VAL A 58 6.34 -1.25 1.27
N GLN A 59 7.45 -1.99 1.29
CA GLN A 59 8.19 -2.25 2.52
C GLN A 59 8.72 -0.96 3.14
N GLU A 60 9.35 -0.09 2.36
CA GLU A 60 9.83 1.22 2.81
C GLU A 60 8.70 2.10 3.35
N PHE A 61 7.51 2.04 2.72
CA PHE A 61 6.33 2.72 3.24
C PHE A 61 5.98 2.22 4.64
N PHE A 62 5.84 0.91 4.84
CA PHE A 62 5.52 0.34 6.15
C PHE A 62 6.61 0.55 7.21
N ASP A 63 7.88 0.55 6.81
CA ASP A 63 9.02 0.83 7.70
C ASP A 63 9.08 2.31 8.13
N SER A 64 8.43 3.21 7.39
CA SER A 64 8.38 4.65 7.70
C SER A 64 7.24 5.06 8.65
N LEU A 65 6.32 4.14 8.97
CA LEU A 65 5.15 4.37 9.85
C LEU A 65 5.50 4.29 11.35
#